data_AF-A0A358HUE4-F1
#
_entry.id   AF-A0A358HUE4-F1
#
_cell.length_a   1.000
_cell.length_b   1.000
_cell.length_c   1.000
_cell.angle_alpha   90.00
_cell.angle_beta   90.00
_cell.angle_gamma   90.00
#
_symmetry.space_group_name_H-M   'P 1'
#
loop_
_entity.id
_entity.type
_entity.pdbx_description
1 polymer ?
#
loop_
_entity_poly.entity_id
_entity_poly.type
_entity_poly.pdbx_seq_one_letter_code
_entity_poly.pdbx_strand_id
1 'polypeptide(L)' 'MCAVLAIYGKEDILAYVRGTLGGKEEQQEIESLVKSDLRAADVVENIQADDIGDDGTFDIEAFRRLRKLREMANKIGARS' A
#
# COMPACT_ATOMS: atom_id res chain seq x y z
N MET A 1 11.07 21.11 -1.43
CA MET A 1 10.89 20.57 -2.79
C MET A 1 10.08 19.30 -2.62
N CYS A 2 8.78 19.37 -2.92
CA CYS A 2 7.88 18.23 -2.80
C CYS A 2 7.99 17.45 -4.12
N ALA A 3 8.72 16.33 -4.12
CA ALA A 3 8.87 15.45 -5.28
C ALA A 3 7.59 14.61 -5.43
N VAL A 4 6.46 15.29 -5.62
CA VAL A 4 5.14 14.68 -5.67
C VAL A 4 4.92 14.09 -7.05
N LEU A 5 4.42 12.85 -7.10
CA LEU A 5 3.58 12.30 -8.18
C LEU A 5 4.26 11.92 -9.51
N ALA A 6 5.24 11.01 -9.52
CA ALA A 6 5.57 10.33 -10.78
C ALA A 6 5.78 8.80 -10.70
N ILE A 7 6.19 8.22 -9.56
CA ILE A 7 6.73 6.85 -9.57
C ILE A 7 6.47 6.11 -8.25
N TYR A 8 5.21 6.03 -7.80
CA TYR A 8 4.89 5.04 -6.76
C TYR A 8 4.19 3.87 -7.45
N GLY A 9 4.94 2.77 -7.63
CA GLY A 9 4.50 1.55 -8.28
C GLY A 9 4.02 0.49 -7.29
N LYS A 10 3.76 -0.72 -7.78
CA LYS A 10 3.43 -1.90 -6.95
C LYS A 10 4.50 -2.15 -5.88
N GLU A 11 5.77 -1.92 -6.21
CA GLU A 11 6.91 -2.17 -5.32
C GLU A 11 6.91 -1.25 -4.09
N ASP A 12 6.54 0.02 -4.22
CA ASP A 12 6.48 0.95 -3.10
C ASP A 12 5.34 0.61 -2.13
N ILE A 13 4.20 0.19 -2.69
CA ILE A 13 3.08 -0.32 -1.89
C ILE A 13 3.48 -1.61 -1.18
N LEU A 14 4.23 -2.50 -1.84
CA LEU A 14 4.76 -3.70 -1.21
C LEU A 14 5.80 -3.36 -0.14
N ALA A 15 6.65 -2.37 -0.34
CA ALA A 15 7.59 -1.89 0.68
C ALA A 15 6.86 -1.34 1.91
N TYR A 16 5.75 -0.63 1.73
CA TYR A 16 4.86 -0.23 2.83
C TYR A 16 4.34 -1.44 3.60
N VAL A 17 3.80 -2.41 2.87
CA VAL A 17 3.20 -3.61 3.44
C VAL A 17 4.26 -4.41 4.21
N ARG A 18 5.43 -4.66 3.60
CA ARG A 18 6.57 -5.34 4.23
C ARG A 18 7.20 -4.55 5.38
N GLY A 19 6.91 -3.25 5.48
CA GLY A 19 7.49 -2.38 6.52
C GLY A 19 8.94 -2.02 6.28
N THR A 20 9.39 -2.10 5.03
CA THR A 20 10.77 -1.79 4.63
C THR A 20 10.95 -0.33 4.21
N LEU A 21 9.89 0.49 4.26
CA LEU A 21 9.97 1.92 3.96
C LEU A 21 10.84 2.67 4.97
N GLY A 22 11.55 3.70 4.49
CA GLY A 22 12.58 4.43 5.22
C GLY A 22 12.07 5.27 6.40
N GLY A 23 10.76 5.52 6.52
CA GLY A 23 10.21 6.26 7.65
C GLY A 23 8.72 6.58 7.60
N LYS A 24 8.25 7.34 8.61
CA LYS A 24 6.85 7.76 8.77
C LYS A 24 6.36 8.72 7.67
N GLU A 25 7.26 9.41 6.99
CA GLU A 25 6.93 10.35 5.91
C GLU A 25 6.50 9.59 4.65
N GLU A 26 7.36 8.67 4.16
CA GLU A 26 7.04 7.75 3.05
C GLU A 26 5.73 6.98 3.30
N GLN A 27 5.51 6.51 4.53
CA GLN A 27 4.27 5.82 4.87
C GLN A 27 3.03 6.70 4.66
N GLN A 28 3.09 7.97 5.06
CA GLN A 28 1.99 8.90 4.88
C GLN A 28 1.75 9.24 3.41
N GLU A 29 2.81 9.32 2.61
CA GLU A 29 2.69 9.53 1.17
C GLU A 29 1.95 8.37 0.48
N ILE A 30 2.33 7.12 0.79
CA ILE A 30 1.63 5.93 0.27
C ILE A 30 0.18 5.89 0.73
N GLU A 31 -0.11 6.19 2.00
CA GLU A 31 -1.48 6.25 2.50
C GLU A 31 -2.31 7.34 1.81
N SER A 32 -1.71 8.49 1.52
CA SER A 32 -2.34 9.59 0.79
C SER A 32 -2.62 9.21 -0.67
N LEU A 33 -1.65 8.56 -1.32
CA LEU A 33 -1.79 8.05 -2.68
C LEU A 33 -2.93 7.04 -2.80
N VAL A 34 -2.95 6.02 -1.93
CA VAL A 34 -4.01 4.99 -1.93
C VAL A 34 -5.39 5.59 -1.65
N LYS A 35 -5.46 6.73 -0.93
CA LYS A 35 -6.71 7.48 -0.68
C LYS A 35 -7.15 8.38 -1.84
N SER A 36 -6.26 8.72 -2.77
CA SER A 36 -6.53 9.73 -3.81
C SER A 36 -6.47 9.19 -5.23
N ASP A 37 -5.76 8.09 -5.49
CA ASP A 37 -5.57 7.50 -6.82
C ASP A 37 -6.21 6.10 -6.89
N LEU A 38 -7.20 5.95 -7.78
CA LEU A 38 -7.90 4.68 -8.02
C LEU A 38 -6.96 3.57 -8.51
N ARG A 39 -5.88 3.91 -9.24
CA ARG A 39 -4.91 2.92 -9.72
C ARG A 39 -4.09 2.36 -8.56
N ALA A 40 -3.75 3.20 -7.58
CA ALA A 40 -3.07 2.75 -6.37
C ALA A 40 -4.01 1.87 -5.52
N ALA A 41 -5.29 2.24 -5.44
CA ALA A 41 -6.31 1.40 -4.80
C ALA A 41 -6.45 0.03 -5.48
N ASP A 42 -6.51 0.00 -6.81
CA ASP A 42 -6.58 -1.25 -7.60
C ASP A 42 -5.35 -2.14 -7.37
N VAL A 43 -4.15 -1.56 -7.34
CA VAL A 43 -2.92 -2.31 -7.01
C VAL A 43 -3.01 -2.93 -5.61
N VAL A 44 -3.49 -2.19 -4.61
CA VAL A 44 -3.66 -2.69 -3.23
C VAL A 44 -4.64 -3.86 -3.16
N GLU A 45 -5.73 -3.83 -3.95
CA GLU A 45 -6.69 -4.93 -4.02
C GLU A 45 -6.09 -6.17 -4.69
N ASN A 46 -5.23 -5.97 -5.70
CA ASN A 46 -4.55 -7.05 -6.42
C ASN A 46 -3.34 -7.66 -5.70
N ILE A 47 -2.85 -7.05 -4.60
CA ILE A 47 -1.77 -7.65 -3.78
C ILE A 47 -2.30 -8.91 -3.10
N GLN A 48 -1.66 -10.04 -3.36
CA GLN A 48 -1.93 -11.32 -2.71
C GLN A 48 -0.99 -11.56 -1.53
N ALA A 49 -1.33 -12.52 -0.68
CA ALA A 49 -0.47 -12.90 0.45
C ALA A 49 0.90 -13.40 -0.02
N ASP A 50 0.95 -14.05 -1.18
CA ASP A 50 2.16 -14.53 -1.84
C ASP A 50 3.12 -13.39 -2.23
N ASP A 51 2.59 -12.20 -2.56
CA ASP A 51 3.42 -11.02 -2.83
C ASP A 51 4.09 -10.46 -1.57
N ILE A 52 3.62 -10.84 -0.38
CA ILE A 52 4.03 -10.23 0.90
C ILE A 52 5.19 -11.00 1.53
N GLY A 53 5.25 -12.32 1.36
CA GLY A 53 6.29 -13.16 1.95
C GLY A 53 6.55 -14.43 1.16
N ASP A 54 7.80 -14.89 1.23
CA ASP A 54 8.25 -16.17 0.67
C ASP A 54 7.75 -17.30 1.60
N ASP A 55 6.83 -18.13 1.09
CA ASP A 55 6.28 -19.46 1.47
C ASP A 55 6.39 -20.02 2.93
N GLY A 56 6.75 -19.23 3.94
CA GLY A 56 7.04 -19.75 5.28
C GLY A 56 6.95 -18.74 6.44
N THR A 57 7.07 -17.44 6.19
CA THR A 57 6.90 -16.41 7.23
C THR A 57 5.62 -15.62 7.00
N PHE A 58 4.54 -16.02 7.68
CA PHE A 58 3.32 -15.21 7.75
C PHE A 58 3.60 -13.94 8.58
N ASP A 59 3.98 -12.86 7.91
CA ASP A 59 4.13 -11.55 8.54
C ASP A 59 2.76 -10.95 8.86
N ILE A 60 2.26 -11.23 10.07
CA ILE A 60 0.99 -10.71 10.59
C ILE A 60 0.97 -9.17 10.54
N GLU A 61 2.12 -8.53 10.80
CA GLU A 61 2.23 -7.07 10.69
C GLU A 61 2.05 -6.57 9.26
N ALA A 62 2.62 -7.27 8.28
CA ALA A 62 2.44 -6.91 6.89
C ALA A 62 0.98 -7.07 6.46
N PHE A 63 0.32 -8.15 6.90
CA PHE A 63 -1.11 -8.33 6.64
C PHE A 63 -1.97 -7.23 7.27
N ARG A 64 -1.63 -6.77 8.49
CA ARG A 64 -2.31 -5.62 9.12
C ARG A 64 -2.14 -4.34 8.31
N ARG A 65 -0.95 -4.07 7.80
CA ARG A 65 -0.67 -2.91 6.94
C ARG A 65 -1.43 -2.99 5.61
N LEU A 66 -1.44 -4.14 4.96
CA LEU A 66 -2.23 -4.36 3.74
C LEU A 66 -3.73 -4.14 3.99
N ARG A 67 -4.26 -4.71 5.07
CA ARG A 67 -5.68 -4.55 5.44
C ARG A 67 -6.03 -3.07 5.63
N LYS A 68 -5.16 -2.30 6.29
CA LYS A 68 -5.33 -0.85 6.44
C LYS A 68 -5.42 -0.17 5.07
N LEU A 69 -4.52 -0.48 4.14
CA LEU A 69 -4.56 0.07 2.77
C LEU A 69 -5.86 -0.29 2.05
N ARG A 70 -6.31 -1.55 2.13
CA ARG A 70 -7.58 -2.00 1.52
C ARG A 70 -8.81 -1.27 2.08
N GLU A 71 -8.86 -1.03 3.39
CA GLU A 71 -9.94 -0.24 3.99
C GLU A 71 -9.95 1.21 3.48
N MET A 72 -8.79 1.77 3.15
CA MET A 72 -8.69 3.11 2.56
C MET A 72 -9.10 3.12 1.10
N ALA A 73 -8.68 2.12 0.32
CA ALA A 73 -9.08 1.92 -1.08
C ALA A 73 -10.61 1.74 -1.22
N ASN A 74 -11.23 0.90 -0.37
CA ASN A 74 -12.67 0.64 -0.41
C ASN A 74 -13.52 1.89 -0.17
N LYS A 75 -13.05 2.83 0.68
CA LYS A 75 -13.72 4.12 0.91
C LYS A 75 -13.79 5.01 -0.34
N ILE A 76 -12.91 4.83 -1.32
CA ILE A 76 -12.98 5.52 -2.61
C ILE A 76 -13.98 4.83 -3.53
N GLY A 77 -13.91 3.50 -3.62
CA GLY A 77 -14.83 2.71 -4.44
C GLY A 77 -16.30 2.90 -4.02
N ALA A 78 -16.57 3.04 -2.72
CA ALA A 78 -17.92 3.29 -2.20
C ALA A 78 -18.43 4.73 -2.42
N ARG A 79 -17.58 5.65 -2.90
CA ARG A 79 -17.96 7.03 -3.28
C ARG A 79 -18.22 7.20 -4.79
N SER A 80 -18.14 6.12 -5.57
CA SER A 80 -18.38 6.10 -7.01
C SER A 80 -19.84 5.79 -7.36
#